data_AF-A0A350I682-F1
#
_entry.id   AF-A0A350I682-F1
#
_cell.length_a   1.000
_cell.length_b   1.000
_cell.length_c   1.000
_cell.angle_alpha   90.00
_cell.angle_beta   90.00
_cell.angle_gamma   90.00
#
_symmetry.space_group_name_H-M   'P 1'
#
loop_
_entity.id
_entity.type
_entity.pdbx_description
1 polymer ?
#
loop_
_entity_poly.entity_id
_entity_poly.type
_entity_poly.pdbx_seq_one_letter_code
_entity_poly.pdbx_strand_id
1 'polypeptide(L)'
;MIKPDVFSTNRSRESYEKYGGYLPIYEKENAFSYLKTYDQVAIVDADVWIRPGAPNIFDDLEPQYDFGGVVEREMPITKQYQGKITNYSRMQYQTIKKVDWKWNNLGAEFMNMGIMVMNQKIQKYLKDQTPAQFLRRSEFKPFVDGMGAWKWSTDQTLLNTWIREENMKIKNMDWKWNGLFTANTRIKECHFVHFFLKDKLPNRGEDVNELMKAIE
;
A
#
# COMPACT_ATOMS: atom_id res chain seq x y z
N MET A 1 -11.00 5.52 16.47
CA MET A 1 -9.76 6.30 16.39
C MET A 1 -8.57 5.45 16.83
N ILE A 2 -7.54 5.39 15.99
CA ILE A 2 -6.28 4.67 16.22
C ILE A 2 -5.20 5.71 16.51
N LYS A 3 -4.47 5.53 17.60
CA LYS A 3 -3.45 6.48 18.06
C LYS A 3 -2.24 5.72 18.60
N PRO A 4 -1.03 6.28 18.50
CA PRO A 4 0.14 5.67 19.10
C PRO A 4 0.07 5.76 20.62
N ASP A 5 0.78 4.86 21.29
CA ASP A 5 1.01 4.91 22.72
C ASP A 5 2.01 6.02 23.07
N VAL A 6 1.53 7.01 23.82
CA VAL A 6 2.30 8.21 24.17
C VAL A 6 3.54 7.91 25.03
N PHE A 7 3.57 6.76 25.72
CA PHE A 7 4.71 6.35 26.54
C PHE A 7 5.74 5.52 25.76
N SER A 8 5.38 5.03 24.58
CA SER A 8 6.22 4.07 23.83
C SER A 8 6.11 4.25 22.32
N THR A 9 6.21 5.49 21.82
CA THR A 9 6.14 5.79 20.38
C THR A 9 7.38 6.52 19.86
N ASN A 10 7.74 6.27 18.59
CA ASN A 10 8.69 7.09 17.84
C ASN A 10 8.01 7.96 16.75
N ARG A 11 6.67 8.01 16.72
CA ARG A 11 5.91 8.90 15.84
C ARG A 11 6.05 10.35 16.31
N SER A 12 6.12 11.30 15.36
CA SER A 12 6.09 12.72 15.72
C SER A 12 4.69 13.10 16.23
N ARG A 13 4.62 14.08 17.14
CA ARG A 13 3.33 14.57 17.66
C ARG A 13 2.43 15.12 16.55
N GLU A 14 3.02 15.82 15.57
CA GLU A 14 2.24 16.36 14.44
C GLU A 14 1.63 15.27 13.53
N SER A 15 2.13 14.03 13.57
CA SER A 15 1.59 12.96 12.73
C SER A 15 0.18 12.50 13.14
N TYR A 16 -0.26 12.81 14.37
CA TYR A 16 -1.59 12.41 14.87
C TYR A 16 -2.35 13.52 15.62
N GLU A 17 -1.69 14.42 16.34
CA GLU A 17 -2.38 15.45 17.15
C GLU A 17 -3.19 16.42 16.27
N LYS A 18 -2.63 16.88 15.13
CA LYS A 18 -3.30 17.82 14.21
C LYS A 18 -4.55 17.26 13.53
N TYR A 19 -4.70 15.94 13.55
CA TYR A 19 -5.86 15.25 13.00
C TYR A 19 -6.91 14.96 14.09
N GLY A 20 -6.80 15.53 15.29
CA GLY A 20 -7.71 15.20 16.39
C GLY A 20 -7.25 13.99 17.21
N GLY A 21 -5.95 13.70 17.20
CA GLY A 21 -5.34 12.68 18.05
C GLY A 21 -5.43 11.26 17.50
N TYR A 22 -5.48 11.09 16.17
CA TYR A 22 -5.47 9.78 15.50
C TYR A 22 -4.53 9.75 14.30
N LEU A 23 -4.17 8.55 13.85
CA LEU A 23 -3.32 8.30 12.69
C LEU A 23 -4.19 8.07 11.43
N PRO A 24 -4.32 9.05 10.51
CA PRO A 24 -5.13 8.88 9.30
C PRO A 24 -4.55 7.84 8.33
N ILE A 25 -3.26 7.53 8.47
CA ILE A 25 -2.54 6.53 7.67
C ILE A 25 -3.08 5.09 7.80
N TYR A 26 -4.05 4.83 8.69
CA TYR A 26 -4.71 3.54 8.89
C TYR A 26 -6.22 3.58 8.57
N GLU A 27 -6.63 4.47 7.66
CA GLU A 27 -8.03 4.54 7.22
C GLU A 27 -8.36 3.45 6.19
N LYS A 28 -7.38 2.88 5.49
CA LYS A 28 -7.59 1.83 4.48
C LYS A 28 -8.24 0.58 5.07
N GLU A 29 -7.93 0.24 6.33
CA GLU A 29 -8.51 -0.91 7.02
C GLU A 29 -10.03 -0.78 7.23
N ASN A 30 -10.62 0.42 7.13
CA ASN A 30 -12.07 0.56 7.14
C ASN A 30 -12.75 -0.22 6.00
N ALA A 31 -12.03 -0.44 4.89
CA ALA A 31 -12.44 -1.29 3.77
C ALA A 31 -12.87 -2.70 4.22
N PHE A 32 -12.31 -3.22 5.32
CA PHE A 32 -12.65 -4.55 5.81
C PHE A 32 -14.13 -4.70 6.19
N SER A 33 -14.79 -3.61 6.56
CA SER A 33 -16.22 -3.63 6.89
C SER A 33 -17.10 -3.96 5.67
N TYR A 34 -16.64 -3.62 4.47
CA TYR A 34 -17.37 -3.82 3.22
C TYR A 34 -17.24 -5.25 2.68
N LEU A 35 -16.24 -6.02 3.13
CA LEU A 35 -16.10 -7.43 2.74
C LEU A 35 -17.26 -8.31 3.22
N LYS A 36 -18.05 -7.85 4.20
CA LYS A 36 -19.26 -8.53 4.67
C LYS A 36 -20.40 -8.50 3.65
N THR A 37 -20.38 -7.54 2.72
CA THR A 37 -21.48 -7.29 1.78
C THR A 37 -21.07 -7.40 0.32
N TYR A 38 -19.77 -7.30 0.01
CA TYR A 38 -19.25 -7.37 -1.36
C TYR A 38 -18.30 -8.55 -1.52
N ASP A 39 -18.37 -9.23 -2.67
CA ASP A 39 -17.48 -10.34 -3.02
C ASP A 39 -16.02 -9.91 -3.11
N GLN A 40 -15.80 -8.71 -3.62
CA GLN A 40 -14.50 -8.07 -3.74
C GLN A 40 -14.58 -6.60 -3.36
N VAL A 41 -13.48 -6.09 -2.80
CA VAL A 41 -13.32 -4.67 -2.47
C VAL A 41 -11.98 -4.20 -3.01
N ALA A 42 -11.99 -3.12 -3.80
CA ALA A 42 -10.79 -2.43 -4.22
C ALA A 42 -10.56 -1.20 -3.33
N ILE A 43 -9.30 -0.97 -2.96
CA ILE A 43 -8.85 0.25 -2.29
C ILE A 43 -7.96 0.98 -3.28
N VAL A 44 -8.30 2.26 -3.52
CA VAL A 44 -7.63 3.12 -4.49
C VAL A 44 -7.26 4.41 -3.80
N ASP A 45 -5.97 4.75 -3.80
CA ASP A 45 -5.51 6.02 -3.24
C ASP A 45 -6.10 7.21 -4.01
N ALA A 46 -6.39 8.29 -3.29
CA ALA A 46 -7.08 9.46 -3.84
C ALA A 46 -6.26 10.22 -4.89
N ASP A 47 -4.95 9.98 -4.95
CA ASP A 47 -4.02 10.52 -5.95
C ASP A 47 -3.71 9.52 -7.07
N VAL A 48 -4.62 8.56 -7.31
CA VAL A 48 -4.57 7.69 -8.48
C VAL A 48 -5.57 8.15 -9.54
N TRP A 49 -5.08 8.33 -10.76
CA TRP A 49 -5.90 8.52 -11.94
C TRP A 49 -6.14 7.18 -12.66
N ILE A 50 -7.41 6.90 -12.96
CA ILE A 50 -7.82 5.71 -13.71
C ILE A 50 -8.03 6.12 -15.17
N ARG A 51 -7.31 5.48 -16.08
CA ARG A 51 -7.38 5.75 -17.51
C ARG A 51 -8.79 5.44 -18.06
N PRO A 52 -9.39 6.33 -18.87
CA PRO A 52 -10.62 6.01 -19.59
C PRO A 52 -10.48 4.71 -20.40
N GLY A 53 -11.45 3.80 -20.25
CA GLY A 53 -11.42 2.50 -20.91
C GLY A 53 -10.49 1.47 -20.26
N ALA A 54 -9.95 1.75 -19.06
CA ALA A 54 -9.25 0.74 -18.28
C ALA A 54 -10.14 -0.52 -18.09
N PRO A 55 -9.54 -1.73 -18.17
CA PRO A 55 -10.27 -2.95 -17.89
C PRO A 55 -10.73 -3.00 -16.43
N ASN A 56 -11.65 -3.92 -16.13
CA ASN A 56 -12.12 -4.12 -14.78
C ASN A 56 -11.04 -4.79 -13.92
N ILE A 57 -10.57 -4.10 -12.88
CA ILE A 57 -9.51 -4.59 -11.99
C ILE A 57 -9.91 -5.85 -11.20
N PHE A 58 -11.21 -6.01 -10.95
CA PHE A 58 -11.74 -7.17 -10.23
C PHE A 58 -11.55 -8.47 -11.01
N ASP A 59 -11.55 -8.40 -12.35
CA ASP A 59 -11.34 -9.58 -13.21
C ASP A 59 -9.90 -10.11 -13.12
N ASP A 60 -8.94 -9.27 -12.73
CA ASP A 60 -7.55 -9.68 -12.53
C ASP A 60 -7.29 -10.27 -11.14
N LEU A 61 -8.21 -10.19 -10.17
CA LEU A 61 -8.04 -10.96 -8.92
C LEU A 61 -8.88 -12.23 -8.97
N GLU A 62 -8.28 -13.35 -9.40
CA GLU A 62 -9.04 -14.59 -9.55
C GLU A 62 -9.52 -15.15 -8.19
N PRO A 63 -10.63 -15.91 -8.17
CA PRO A 63 -11.26 -16.36 -6.93
C PRO A 63 -10.38 -17.22 -6.01
N GLN A 64 -9.30 -17.83 -6.51
CA GLN A 64 -8.37 -18.61 -5.68
C GLN A 64 -7.48 -17.74 -4.78
N TYR A 65 -7.29 -16.46 -5.10
CA TYR A 65 -6.47 -15.55 -4.32
C TYR A 65 -7.31 -14.87 -3.22
N ASP A 66 -6.69 -14.51 -2.10
CA ASP A 66 -7.32 -13.75 -1.03
C ASP A 66 -7.07 -12.23 -1.20
N PHE A 67 -5.90 -11.86 -1.74
CA PHE A 67 -5.43 -10.48 -1.86
C PHE A 67 -4.63 -10.28 -3.16
N GLY A 68 -4.79 -9.13 -3.80
CA GLY A 68 -4.04 -8.71 -4.98
C GLY A 68 -3.41 -7.33 -4.81
N GLY A 69 -2.17 -7.19 -5.28
CA GLY A 69 -1.47 -5.91 -5.37
C GLY A 69 -0.28 -6.02 -6.31
N VAL A 70 0.28 -4.88 -6.70
CA VAL A 70 1.44 -4.82 -7.60
C VAL A 70 2.73 -4.84 -6.79
N VAL A 71 3.64 -5.79 -7.08
CA VAL A 71 4.96 -5.83 -6.44
C VAL A 71 5.84 -4.69 -6.95
N GLU A 72 6.24 -3.78 -6.05
CA GLU A 72 6.79 -2.48 -6.46
C GLU A 72 8.13 -2.62 -7.21
N ARG A 73 8.99 -3.54 -6.78
CA ARG A 73 10.31 -3.75 -7.38
C ARG A 73 10.27 -4.41 -8.77
N GLU A 74 9.13 -4.98 -9.16
CA GLU A 74 8.96 -5.74 -10.40
C GLU A 74 8.34 -4.91 -11.52
N MET A 75 7.89 -3.69 -11.21
CA MET A 75 7.42 -2.74 -12.21
C MET A 75 8.56 -2.31 -13.15
N PRO A 76 8.25 -1.87 -14.38
CA PRO A 76 9.22 -1.23 -15.26
C PRO A 76 9.54 0.17 -14.71
N ILE A 77 10.56 0.26 -13.84
CA ILE A 77 10.94 1.50 -13.14
C ILE A 77 12.37 1.93 -13.43
N THR A 78 12.64 3.22 -13.23
CA THR A 78 13.98 3.79 -13.39
C THR A 78 14.98 3.22 -12.39
N LYS A 79 16.27 3.15 -12.77
CA LYS A 79 17.37 2.74 -11.86
C LYS A 79 17.44 3.59 -10.59
N GLN A 80 17.16 4.89 -10.70
CA GLN A 80 17.11 5.78 -9.55
C GLN A 80 16.04 5.34 -8.55
N TYR A 81 14.85 4.96 -9.05
CA TYR A 81 13.77 4.52 -8.19
C TYR A 81 14.01 3.13 -7.60
N GLN A 82 14.64 2.21 -8.35
CA GLN A 82 15.11 0.92 -7.81
C GLN A 82 15.99 1.12 -6.56
N GLY A 83 16.94 2.06 -6.60
CA GLY A 83 17.77 2.38 -5.43
C GLY A 83 16.95 2.84 -4.21
N LYS A 84 15.87 3.60 -4.43
CA LYS A 84 14.94 4.00 -3.35
C LYS A 84 14.22 2.80 -2.77
N ILE A 85 13.69 1.91 -3.62
CA ILE A 85 13.00 0.68 -3.19
C ILE A 85 13.93 -0.21 -2.38
N THR A 86 15.16 -0.44 -2.85
CA THR A 86 16.14 -1.28 -2.14
C THR A 86 16.42 -0.75 -0.74
N ASN A 87 16.61 0.56 -0.58
CA ASN A 87 16.88 1.17 0.73
C ASN A 87 15.65 1.18 1.63
N TYR A 88 14.49 1.57 1.08
CA TYR A 88 13.23 1.59 1.80
C TYR A 88 12.86 0.21 2.31
N SER A 89 12.90 -0.80 1.44
CA SER A 89 12.55 -2.17 1.81
C SER A 89 13.46 -2.72 2.90
N ARG A 90 14.79 -2.53 2.82
CA ARG A 90 15.73 -2.89 3.90
C ARG A 90 15.32 -2.24 5.22
N MET A 91 15.09 -0.93 5.21
CA MET A 91 14.69 -0.19 6.40
C MET A 91 13.38 -0.72 7.02
N GLN A 92 12.39 -1.08 6.20
CA GLN A 92 11.07 -1.48 6.68
C GLN A 92 10.95 -2.95 7.08
N TYR A 93 11.59 -3.85 6.33
CA TYR A 93 11.30 -5.29 6.39
C TYR A 93 12.46 -6.14 6.92
N GLN A 94 13.69 -5.62 6.97
CA GLN A 94 14.87 -6.43 7.34
C GLN A 94 14.79 -7.03 8.75
N THR A 95 14.11 -6.35 9.68
CA THR A 95 13.94 -6.81 11.07
C THR A 95 12.79 -7.81 11.24
N ILE A 96 11.91 -7.96 10.24
CA ILE A 96 10.75 -8.86 10.30
C ILE A 96 11.17 -10.24 9.80
N LYS A 97 11.60 -11.10 10.73
CA LYS A 97 12.21 -12.41 10.41
C LYS A 97 11.23 -13.55 10.15
N LYS A 98 9.95 -13.37 10.51
CA LYS A 98 8.90 -14.39 10.37
C LYS A 98 8.37 -14.53 8.94
N VAL A 99 8.74 -13.60 8.06
CA VAL A 99 8.26 -13.51 6.69
C VAL A 99 9.43 -13.72 5.72
N ASP A 100 9.24 -14.61 4.75
CA ASP A 100 10.12 -14.67 3.59
C ASP A 100 9.74 -13.55 2.61
N TRP A 101 10.50 -12.46 2.67
CA TRP A 101 10.36 -11.31 1.78
C TRP A 101 10.96 -11.55 0.38
N LYS A 102 11.44 -12.75 0.08
CA LYS A 102 12.05 -13.13 -1.21
C LYS A 102 13.08 -12.09 -1.68
N TRP A 103 14.00 -11.73 -0.81
CA TRP A 103 15.00 -10.68 -1.05
C TRP A 103 15.80 -10.92 -2.32
N ASN A 104 16.06 -9.85 -3.08
CA ASN A 104 17.01 -9.86 -4.20
C ASN A 104 17.79 -8.52 -4.24
N ASN A 105 18.54 -8.30 -5.32
CA ASN A 105 19.31 -7.06 -5.54
C ASN A 105 18.45 -5.79 -5.60
N LEU A 106 17.14 -5.91 -5.85
CA LEU A 106 16.16 -4.82 -5.89
C LEU A 106 15.38 -4.63 -4.56
N GLY A 107 15.76 -5.36 -3.49
CA GLY A 107 15.13 -5.22 -2.17
C GLY A 107 14.14 -6.35 -1.84
N ALA A 108 13.20 -6.10 -0.92
CA ALA A 108 12.14 -7.04 -0.55
C ALA A 108 11.03 -7.09 -1.60
N GLU A 109 10.37 -8.25 -1.74
CA GLU A 109 9.08 -8.38 -2.41
C GLU A 109 7.99 -7.81 -1.50
N PHE A 110 7.53 -6.60 -1.78
CA PHE A 110 6.36 -6.02 -1.13
C PHE A 110 5.43 -5.41 -2.19
N MET A 111 4.14 -5.44 -1.88
CA MET A 111 3.10 -4.85 -2.71
C MET A 111 2.99 -3.36 -2.39
N ASN A 112 2.97 -2.53 -3.43
CA ASN A 112 2.61 -1.12 -3.27
C ASN A 112 1.13 -1.05 -2.91
N MET A 113 0.80 -0.38 -1.80
CA MET A 113 -0.57 -0.35 -1.29
C MET A 113 -1.39 0.83 -1.82
N GLY A 114 -0.94 1.51 -2.88
CA GLY A 114 -1.72 2.54 -3.56
C GLY A 114 -2.95 1.99 -4.27
N ILE A 115 -2.86 0.75 -4.76
CA ILE A 115 -3.94 -0.01 -5.38
C ILE A 115 -3.92 -1.43 -4.83
N MET A 116 -5.03 -1.86 -4.24
CA MET A 116 -5.20 -3.19 -3.68
C MET A 116 -6.59 -3.74 -4.02
N VAL A 117 -6.68 -5.04 -4.24
CA VAL A 117 -7.97 -5.74 -4.37
C VAL A 117 -8.02 -6.88 -3.38
N MET A 118 -9.14 -7.05 -2.70
CA MET A 118 -9.35 -8.10 -1.71
C MET A 118 -10.58 -8.92 -2.07
N ASN A 119 -10.46 -10.25 -2.00
CA ASN A 119 -11.62 -11.13 -2.01
C ASN A 119 -12.23 -11.22 -0.61
N GLN A 120 -13.55 -11.36 -0.51
CA GLN A 120 -14.27 -11.49 0.76
C GLN A 120 -13.75 -12.62 1.65
N LYS A 121 -13.09 -13.63 1.06
CA LYS A 121 -12.41 -14.75 1.74
C LYS A 121 -11.35 -14.29 2.75
N ILE A 122 -10.82 -13.07 2.63
CA ILE A 122 -9.86 -12.52 3.58
C ILE A 122 -10.47 -12.34 4.98
N GLN A 123 -11.81 -12.31 5.11
CA GLN A 123 -12.51 -12.19 6.39
C GLN A 123 -12.12 -13.27 7.40
N LYS A 124 -11.77 -14.48 6.95
CA LYS A 124 -11.32 -15.57 7.84
C LYS A 124 -10.04 -15.20 8.62
N TYR A 125 -9.22 -14.27 8.11
CA TYR A 125 -8.02 -13.77 8.78
C TYR A 125 -8.28 -12.56 9.71
N LEU A 126 -9.48 -11.96 9.62
CA LEU A 126 -9.90 -10.86 10.48
C LEU A 126 -10.36 -11.31 11.85
N LYS A 127 -10.59 -12.62 12.07
CA LYS A 127 -10.97 -13.20 13.38
C LYS A 127 -12.22 -12.52 13.96
N ASP A 128 -13.21 -12.23 13.11
CA ASP A 128 -14.45 -11.51 13.44
C ASP A 128 -14.28 -10.11 14.04
N GLN A 129 -13.09 -9.51 13.87
CA GLN A 129 -12.78 -8.19 14.40
C GLN A 129 -13.27 -7.08 13.49
N THR A 130 -13.69 -5.97 14.11
CA THR A 130 -13.81 -4.68 13.43
C THR A 130 -12.43 -4.17 12.96
N PRO A 131 -12.36 -3.27 11.96
CA PRO A 131 -11.10 -2.63 11.55
C PRO A 131 -10.28 -2.07 12.72
N ALA A 132 -10.97 -1.43 13.68
CA ALA A 132 -10.33 -0.83 14.83
C ALA A 132 -9.83 -1.87 15.86
N GLN A 133 -10.45 -3.04 15.95
CA GLN A 133 -9.94 -4.15 16.77
C GLN A 133 -8.75 -4.83 16.08
N PHE A 134 -8.82 -5.01 14.75
CA PHE A 134 -7.72 -5.52 13.93
C PHE A 134 -6.45 -4.71 14.17
N LEU A 135 -6.50 -3.38 14.03
CA LEU A 135 -5.33 -2.50 14.23
C LEU A 135 -4.82 -2.48 15.69
N ARG A 136 -5.61 -2.92 16.67
CA ARG A 136 -5.22 -3.01 18.08
C ARG A 136 -4.65 -4.36 18.48
N ARG A 137 -4.52 -5.30 17.55
CA ARG A 137 -3.80 -6.56 17.78
C ARG A 137 -2.39 -6.27 18.28
N SER A 138 -1.94 -7.04 19.26
CA SER A 138 -0.64 -6.85 19.91
C SER A 138 0.53 -6.88 18.94
N GLU A 139 0.46 -7.73 17.92
CA GLU A 139 1.43 -7.87 16.85
C GLU A 139 1.56 -6.62 15.97
N PHE A 140 0.51 -5.78 15.91
CA PHE A 140 0.51 -4.56 15.10
C PHE A 140 0.84 -3.29 15.88
N LYS A 141 0.79 -3.35 17.21
CA LYS A 141 1.15 -2.23 18.08
C LYS A 141 2.49 -1.58 17.71
N PRO A 142 3.57 -2.33 17.42
CA PRO A 142 4.83 -1.71 17.02
C PRO A 142 4.77 -0.88 15.73
N PHE A 143 3.95 -1.27 14.75
CA PHE A 143 3.74 -0.48 13.53
C PHE A 143 2.95 0.80 13.84
N VAL A 144 1.87 0.67 14.63
CA VAL A 144 1.03 1.80 15.07
C VAL A 144 1.86 2.82 15.85
N ASP A 145 2.68 2.35 16.78
CA ASP A 145 3.58 3.17 17.59
C ASP A 145 4.81 3.67 16.81
N GLY A 146 5.01 3.18 15.59
CA GLY A 146 6.08 3.61 14.69
C GLY A 146 7.47 3.24 15.17
N MET A 147 7.66 2.07 15.78
CA MET A 147 8.95 1.69 16.38
C MET A 147 10.09 1.68 15.36
N GLY A 148 11.19 2.36 15.70
CA GLY A 148 12.40 2.41 14.86
C GLY A 148 12.13 3.02 13.48
N ALA A 149 12.29 2.21 12.44
CA ALA A 149 12.07 2.60 11.05
C ALA A 149 10.59 2.81 10.69
N TRP A 150 9.66 2.23 11.45
CA TRP A 150 8.24 2.28 11.16
C TRP A 150 7.59 3.63 11.47
N LYS A 151 8.31 4.55 12.14
CA LYS A 151 7.84 5.95 12.29
C LYS A 151 7.64 6.65 10.95
N TRP A 152 8.35 6.21 9.92
CA TRP A 152 8.24 6.68 8.53
C TRP A 152 7.35 5.79 7.65
N SER A 153 6.76 4.72 8.20
CA SER A 153 5.91 3.81 7.45
C SER A 153 4.45 4.27 7.48
N THR A 154 3.71 3.90 6.45
CA THR A 154 2.25 3.90 6.45
C THR A 154 1.73 2.51 6.87
N ASP A 155 0.43 2.27 6.70
CA ASP A 155 -0.21 0.96 6.64
C ASP A 155 0.51 -0.09 5.76
N GLN A 156 1.26 0.32 4.74
CA GLN A 156 1.92 -0.57 3.78
C GLN A 156 2.78 -1.65 4.43
N THR A 157 3.59 -1.30 5.43
CA THR A 157 4.47 -2.27 6.11
C THR A 157 3.65 -3.27 6.93
N LEU A 158 2.61 -2.79 7.62
CA LEU A 158 1.70 -3.61 8.41
C LEU A 158 0.95 -4.59 7.52
N LEU A 159 0.28 -4.10 6.47
CA LEU A 159 -0.52 -4.92 5.57
C LEU A 159 0.35 -5.95 4.83
N ASN A 160 1.52 -5.55 4.31
CA ASN A 160 2.44 -6.49 3.67
C ASN A 160 2.94 -7.59 4.60
N THR A 161 3.11 -7.27 5.88
CA THR A 161 3.50 -8.24 6.91
C THR A 161 2.34 -9.18 7.21
N TRP A 162 1.15 -8.63 7.44
CA TRP A 162 -0.06 -9.38 7.76
C TRP A 162 -0.42 -10.40 6.67
N ILE A 163 -0.48 -9.99 5.40
CA ILE A 163 -0.85 -10.91 4.30
C ILE A 163 0.15 -12.08 4.15
N ARG A 164 1.41 -11.87 4.55
CA ARG A 164 2.45 -12.91 4.47
C ARG A 164 2.50 -13.78 5.72
N GLU A 165 2.36 -13.21 6.92
CA GLU A 165 2.35 -13.99 8.17
C GLU A 165 1.13 -14.93 8.25
N GLU A 166 -0.03 -14.50 7.73
CA GLU A 166 -1.22 -15.34 7.63
C GLU A 166 -1.17 -16.34 6.46
N ASN A 167 -0.07 -16.37 5.68
CA ASN A 167 0.12 -17.21 4.50
C ASN A 167 -1.08 -17.13 3.52
N MET A 168 -1.55 -15.91 3.26
CA MET A 168 -2.66 -15.68 2.33
C MET A 168 -2.25 -16.08 0.92
N LYS A 169 -3.23 -16.49 0.10
CA LYS A 169 -3.00 -16.66 -1.32
C LYS A 169 -2.92 -15.28 -1.97
N ILE A 170 -1.71 -14.77 -2.15
CA ILE A 170 -1.48 -13.44 -2.72
C ILE A 170 -1.26 -13.50 -4.24
N LYS A 171 -1.88 -12.59 -4.98
CA LYS A 171 -1.60 -12.37 -6.40
C LYS A 171 -0.71 -11.16 -6.58
N ASN A 172 0.43 -11.35 -7.27
CA ASN A 172 1.15 -10.25 -7.88
C ASN A 172 0.40 -9.84 -9.15
N MET A 173 -0.36 -8.75 -9.07
CA MET A 173 -1.16 -8.23 -10.18
C MET A 173 -0.26 -7.59 -11.24
N ASP A 174 -0.76 -7.46 -12.48
CA ASP A 174 0.00 -6.82 -13.55
C ASP A 174 0.42 -5.39 -13.15
N TRP A 175 1.67 -5.02 -13.44
CA TRP A 175 2.22 -3.71 -13.10
C TRP A 175 1.45 -2.54 -13.72
N LYS A 176 0.69 -2.79 -14.79
CA LYS A 176 -0.19 -1.79 -15.41
C LYS A 176 -1.28 -1.28 -14.47
N TRP A 177 -1.62 -2.00 -13.40
CA TRP A 177 -2.60 -1.56 -12.41
C TRP A 177 -2.07 -0.53 -11.41
N ASN A 178 -0.77 -0.21 -11.41
CA ASN A 178 -0.23 0.78 -10.47
C ASN A 178 1.02 1.49 -11.03
N GLY A 179 0.81 2.28 -12.08
CA GLY A 179 1.86 3.06 -12.71
C GLY A 179 2.35 4.21 -11.83
N LEU A 180 3.51 4.07 -11.20
CA LEU A 180 4.11 5.14 -10.41
C LEU A 180 4.61 6.29 -11.30
N PHE A 181 3.94 7.45 -11.24
CA PHE A 181 4.27 8.61 -12.07
C PHE A 181 5.72 9.08 -11.82
N THR A 182 6.43 9.47 -12.89
CA THR A 182 7.89 9.77 -12.95
C THR A 182 8.85 8.61 -12.66
N ALA A 183 8.39 7.52 -12.03
CA ALA A 183 9.22 6.37 -11.70
C ALA A 183 9.10 5.25 -12.73
N ASN A 184 7.89 5.03 -13.26
CA ASN A 184 7.60 3.99 -14.25
C ASN A 184 8.03 4.44 -15.66
N THR A 185 8.80 3.60 -16.35
CA THR A 185 9.36 3.87 -17.69
C THR A 185 8.40 3.58 -18.83
N ARG A 186 7.23 3.00 -18.54
CA ARG A 186 6.18 2.60 -19.49
C ARG A 186 4.81 3.14 -19.06
N ILE A 187 4.78 4.34 -18.49
CA ILE A 187 3.59 4.89 -17.83
C ILE A 187 2.33 4.98 -18.72
N LYS A 188 2.51 5.17 -20.03
CA LYS A 188 1.42 5.25 -21.01
C LYS A 188 0.65 3.94 -21.18
N GLU A 189 1.26 2.82 -20.81
CA GLU A 189 0.63 1.51 -20.86
C GLU A 189 -0.16 1.16 -19.60
N CYS A 190 0.00 1.94 -18.53
CA CYS A 190 -0.68 1.71 -17.27
C CYS A 190 -2.16 2.07 -17.38
N HIS A 191 -3.00 1.23 -16.78
CA HIS A 191 -4.42 1.45 -16.59
C HIS A 191 -4.67 2.49 -15.48
N PHE A 192 -3.85 2.44 -14.44
CA PHE A 192 -3.95 3.29 -13.26
C PHE A 192 -2.61 3.99 -13.06
N VAL A 193 -2.62 5.31 -12.86
CA VAL A 193 -1.42 6.13 -12.68
C VAL A 193 -1.46 6.77 -11.30
N HIS A 194 -0.47 6.44 -10.47
CA HIS A 194 -0.36 6.86 -9.08
C HIS A 194 0.61 8.04 -8.94
N PHE A 195 0.11 9.16 -8.44
CA PHE A 195 0.84 10.42 -8.27
C PHE A 195 1.47 10.58 -6.87
N PHE A 196 2.08 9.51 -6.38
CA PHE A 196 2.61 9.34 -5.01
C PHE A 196 3.71 10.35 -4.57
N LEU A 197 4.29 11.14 -5.49
CA LEU A 197 5.28 12.18 -5.18
C LEU A 197 4.76 13.53 -5.64
N LYS A 198 3.97 14.18 -4.79
CA LYS A 198 3.39 15.52 -5.03
C LYS A 198 4.42 16.55 -5.51
N ASP A 199 5.63 16.52 -4.95
CA ASP A 199 6.71 17.45 -5.30
C ASP A 199 7.27 17.27 -6.73
N LYS A 200 6.95 16.16 -7.38
CA LYS A 200 7.40 15.85 -8.74
C LYS A 200 6.32 16.10 -9.80
N LEU A 201 5.16 16.62 -9.41
CA LEU A 201 4.12 16.99 -10.36
C LEU A 201 4.50 18.31 -11.07
N PRO A 202 4.21 18.46 -12.38
CA PRO A 202 4.34 19.73 -13.08
C PRO A 202 3.60 20.82 -12.33
N ASN A 203 4.27 21.96 -12.07
CA ASN A 203 3.75 23.05 -11.25
C ASN A 203 3.09 22.58 -9.92
N ARG A 204 3.65 21.56 -9.27
CA ARG A 204 3.12 20.95 -8.02
C ARG A 204 1.69 20.40 -8.14
N GLY A 205 1.27 20.06 -9.35
CA GLY A 205 -0.05 19.49 -9.65
C GLY A 205 -1.11 20.52 -10.06
N GLU A 206 -0.72 21.80 -10.22
CA GLU A 206 -1.63 22.86 -10.67
C GLU A 206 -1.88 22.84 -12.18
N ASP A 207 -0.97 22.25 -12.97
CA ASP A 207 -1.13 22.10 -14.43
C ASP A 207 -1.58 20.69 -14.82
N VAL A 208 -2.90 20.48 -14.81
CA VAL A 208 -3.52 19.21 -15.18
C VAL A 208 -3.31 18.89 -16.66
N ASN A 209 -3.27 19.89 -17.55
CA ASN A 209 -3.14 19.64 -18.99
C ASN A 209 -1.76 19.09 -19.35
N GLU A 210 -0.70 19.64 -18.74
CA GLU A 210 0.65 19.12 -18.91
C GLU A 210 0.78 17.71 -18.30
N LEU A 211 0.13 17.47 -17.16
CA LEU A 211 0.07 16.15 -16.53
C LEU A 211 -0.55 15.09 -17.45
N MET A 212 -1.68 15.42 -18.09
CA MET A 212 -2.39 14.50 -19.00
C MET A 212 -1.51 14.16 -20.22
N LYS A 213 -0.83 15.13 -20.83
CA LYS A 213 0.09 14.88 -21.95
C LYS A 213 1.25 13.92 -21.61
N ALA A 214 1.69 13.92 -20.35
CA ALA A 214 2.78 13.05 -19.91
C ALA A 214 2.34 11.58 -19.78
N ILE A 215 1.05 11.32 -19.62
CA ILE A 215 0.50 9.99 -19.35
C ILE A 215 -0.38 9.45 -20.49
N GLU A 216 -0.83 10.29 -21.42
CA GLU A 216 -1.53 9.92 -22.67
C GLU A 216 -0.59 9.52 -23.80
#